data_AF-A0A061QM71-F1
#
_entry.id   AF-A0A061QM71-F1
#
_cell.length_a   1.000
_cell.length_b   1.000
_cell.length_c   1.000
_cell.angle_alpha   90.00
_cell.angle_beta   90.00
_cell.angle_gamma   90.00
#
_symmetry.space_group_name_H-M   'P 1'
#
loop_
_entity.id
_entity.type
_entity.pdbx_description
1 polymer ?
#
loop_
_entity_poly.entity_id
_entity_poly.type
_entity_poly.pdbx_seq_one_letter_code
_entity_poly.pdbx_strand_id
1 'polypeptide(L)'
;MLRSVLGHAAEVVFALALLASGQSSTMTGTYAGQFVMEGFVELRMKPIYRAIFTRSLAIVPSLACALIAGEKGSEQLIVFSSVVLSFQLPFALLPLVKFVGSSKVMGELVLGRRGVLLAWCISLVVIAANLYLVLLLVMESGAVTATLSGVLAGLGFLVATLLYISGIVFLALRPISQNLTGPIGERFPCGSPEKEMDMSTESFEMTQL
;
A
#
# COMPACT_ATOMS: atom_id res chain seq x y z
N MET A 1 4.48 29.11 -11.71
CA MET A 1 5.83 28.52 -11.89
C MET A 1 5.99 27.80 -13.24
N LEU A 2 5.11 26.89 -13.68
CA LEU A 2 5.26 26.23 -15.00
C LEU A 2 4.95 27.15 -16.21
N ARG A 3 3.99 28.08 -16.07
CA ARG A 3 3.60 29.04 -17.12
C ARG A 3 4.72 29.98 -17.55
N SER A 4 5.66 30.29 -16.66
CA SER A 4 6.75 31.23 -16.91
C SER A 4 7.96 30.61 -17.62
N VAL A 5 8.04 29.27 -17.73
CA VAL A 5 9.20 28.57 -18.30
C VAL A 5 8.87 27.80 -19.59
N LEU A 6 7.66 27.22 -19.72
CA LEU A 6 7.28 26.40 -20.89
C LEU A 6 6.04 26.92 -21.67
N GLY A 7 5.39 28.00 -21.23
CA GLY A 7 4.20 28.55 -21.90
C GLY A 7 2.91 27.75 -21.68
N HIS A 8 1.87 28.05 -22.46
CA HIS A 8 0.50 27.54 -22.26
C HIS A 8 0.36 26.01 -22.50
N ALA A 9 1.21 25.44 -23.36
CA ALA A 9 1.18 24.00 -23.67
C ALA A 9 1.57 23.13 -22.45
N ALA A 10 2.49 23.58 -21.60
CA ALA A 10 2.90 22.82 -20.43
C ALA A 10 1.85 22.75 -19.33
N GLU A 11 0.99 23.76 -19.22
CA GLU A 11 -0.15 23.73 -18.27
C GLU A 11 -1.13 22.63 -18.64
N VAL A 12 -1.46 22.52 -19.94
CA VAL A 12 -2.36 21.47 -20.45
C VAL A 12 -1.74 20.09 -20.27
N VAL A 13 -0.47 19.91 -20.63
CA VAL A 13 0.23 18.63 -20.47
C VAL A 13 0.33 18.24 -18.99
N PHE A 14 0.61 19.19 -18.10
CA PHE A 14 0.65 18.94 -16.66
C PHE A 14 -0.73 18.55 -16.10
N ALA A 15 -1.79 19.24 -16.51
CA ALA A 15 -3.15 18.89 -16.12
C ALA A 15 -3.55 17.48 -16.62
N LEU A 16 -3.19 17.13 -17.86
CA LEU A 16 -3.39 15.79 -18.41
C LEU A 16 -2.58 14.73 -17.67
N ALA A 17 -1.33 15.02 -17.31
CA ALA A 17 -0.48 14.11 -16.52
C ALA A 17 -1.07 13.86 -15.13
N LEU A 18 -1.55 14.90 -14.44
CA LEU A 18 -2.24 14.76 -13.15
C LEU A 18 -3.52 13.93 -13.28
N LEU A 19 -4.33 14.18 -14.32
CA LEU A 19 -5.54 13.39 -14.59
C LEU A 19 -5.20 11.91 -14.84
N ALA A 20 -4.19 11.64 -15.67
CA ALA A 20 -3.74 10.29 -16.00
C ALA A 20 -3.18 9.56 -14.76
N SER A 21 -2.39 10.24 -13.93
CA SER A 21 -1.88 9.68 -12.67
C SER A 21 -3.02 9.30 -11.71
N GLY A 22 -4.07 10.11 -11.62
CA GLY A 22 -5.25 9.81 -10.79
C GLY A 22 -6.04 8.58 -11.25
N GLN A 23 -6.15 8.38 -12.57
CA GLN A 23 -6.79 7.18 -13.13
C GLN A 23 -5.99 5.91 -12.84
N SER A 24 -4.66 5.96 -13.03
CA SER A 24 -3.77 4.83 -12.74
C SER A 24 -3.86 4.41 -11.26
N SER A 25 -3.78 5.37 -10.33
CA SER A 25 -3.91 5.08 -8.90
C SER A 25 -5.27 4.46 -8.53
N THR A 26 -6.34 4.85 -9.22
CA THR A 26 -7.67 4.27 -8.98
C THR A 26 -7.70 2.80 -9.39
N MET A 27 -7.21 2.46 -10.59
CA MET A 27 -7.21 1.08 -11.08
C MET A 27 -6.36 0.17 -10.18
N THR A 28 -5.15 0.59 -9.82
CA THR A 28 -4.30 -0.20 -8.91
C THR A 28 -4.95 -0.32 -7.53
N GLY A 29 -5.58 0.74 -7.02
CA GLY A 29 -6.28 0.72 -5.73
C GLY A 29 -7.47 -0.23 -5.71
N THR A 30 -8.27 -0.30 -6.78
CA THR A 30 -9.40 -1.23 -6.86
C THR A 30 -8.94 -2.67 -6.95
N TYR A 31 -7.92 -2.99 -7.76
CA TYR A 31 -7.40 -4.36 -7.86
C TYR A 31 -6.71 -4.81 -6.58
N ALA A 32 -5.82 -3.99 -6.01
CA ALA A 32 -5.14 -4.32 -4.75
C ALA A 32 -6.13 -4.50 -3.60
N GLY A 33 -7.13 -3.61 -3.50
CA GLY A 33 -8.20 -3.73 -2.50
C GLY A 33 -9.04 -4.99 -2.67
N GLN A 34 -9.17 -5.51 -3.90
CA GLN A 34 -9.86 -6.76 -4.21
C GLN A 34 -9.13 -7.95 -3.59
N PHE A 35 -7.82 -8.07 -3.85
CA PHE A 35 -7.00 -9.16 -3.32
C PHE A 35 -6.88 -9.13 -1.79
N VAL A 36 -6.72 -7.94 -1.22
CA VAL A 36 -6.64 -7.79 0.25
C VAL A 36 -7.96 -8.14 0.91
N MET A 37 -9.08 -7.65 0.38
CA MET A 37 -10.40 -7.86 1.00
C MET A 37 -10.87 -9.32 0.89
N GLU A 38 -10.58 -9.98 -0.23
CA GLU A 38 -10.84 -11.41 -0.39
C GLU A 38 -9.88 -12.28 0.45
N GLY A 39 -8.61 -11.90 0.55
CA GLY A 39 -7.61 -12.64 1.33
C GLY A 39 -7.72 -12.49 2.85
N PHE A 40 -8.23 -11.36 3.36
CA PHE A 40 -8.29 -11.09 4.81
C PHE A 40 -9.70 -11.08 5.41
N VAL A 41 -10.75 -10.79 4.62
CA VAL A 41 -12.10 -10.54 5.15
C VAL A 41 -13.16 -11.44 4.48
N GLU A 42 -12.80 -12.21 3.45
CA GLU A 42 -13.71 -13.09 2.67
C GLU A 42 -15.02 -12.41 2.20
N LEU A 43 -15.07 -11.07 2.17
CA LEU A 43 -16.26 -10.30 1.80
C LEU A 43 -16.26 -10.00 0.30
N ARG A 44 -17.10 -10.73 -0.44
CA ARG A 44 -17.37 -10.52 -1.88
C ARG A 44 -18.31 -9.32 -2.08
N MET A 45 -17.80 -8.08 -1.99
CA MET A 45 -18.56 -6.87 -2.35
C MET A 45 -18.39 -6.49 -3.83
N LYS A 46 -19.44 -5.90 -4.43
CA LYS A 46 -19.36 -5.40 -5.81
C LYS A 46 -18.32 -4.25 -5.92
N PRO A 47 -17.57 -4.16 -7.05
CA PRO A 47 -16.48 -3.19 -7.22
C PRO A 47 -16.90 -1.71 -7.01
N ILE A 48 -18.14 -1.38 -7.38
CA ILE A 48 -18.67 -0.01 -7.30
C ILE A 48 -18.76 0.49 -5.85
N TYR A 49 -19.22 -0.36 -4.93
CA TYR A 49 -19.35 0.02 -3.51
C TYR A 49 -17.98 0.20 -2.86
N ARG A 50 -17.02 -0.66 -3.20
CA ARG A 50 -15.64 -0.53 -2.72
C ARG A 50 -15.00 0.76 -3.21
N ALA A 51 -15.17 1.09 -4.49
CA ALA A 51 -14.58 2.29 -5.09
C ALA A 51 -15.18 3.58 -4.51
N ILE A 52 -16.50 3.61 -4.26
CA ILE A 52 -17.15 4.75 -3.61
C ILE A 52 -16.67 4.87 -2.17
N PHE A 53 -16.59 3.77 -1.42
CA PHE A 53 -16.17 3.79 -0.03
C PHE A 53 -14.73 4.31 0.15
N THR A 54 -13.76 3.76 -0.59
CA THR A 54 -12.36 4.18 -0.49
C THR A 54 -12.13 5.60 -0.98
N ARG A 55 -12.89 6.05 -2.00
CA ARG A 55 -12.85 7.46 -2.44
C ARG A 55 -13.48 8.40 -1.45
N SER A 56 -14.61 8.05 -0.84
CA SER A 56 -15.22 8.87 0.20
C SER A 56 -14.28 9.01 1.41
N LEU A 57 -13.64 7.93 1.83
CA LEU A 57 -12.65 7.98 2.92
C LEU A 57 -11.42 8.85 2.60
N ALA A 58 -11.02 8.98 1.33
CA ALA A 58 -9.93 9.86 0.93
C ALA A 58 -10.37 11.32 0.75
N ILE A 59 -11.53 11.55 0.12
CA ILE A 59 -12.03 12.88 -0.24
C ILE A 59 -12.60 13.61 0.97
N VAL A 60 -13.32 12.93 1.86
CA VAL A 60 -13.94 13.56 3.04
C VAL A 60 -12.93 14.27 3.95
N PRO A 61 -11.82 13.64 4.41
CA PRO A 61 -10.86 14.31 5.27
C PRO A 61 -10.08 15.40 4.53
N SER A 62 -9.80 15.19 3.24
CA SER A 62 -9.19 16.20 2.36
C SER A 62 -10.05 17.46 2.26
N LEU A 63 -11.33 17.29 1.94
CA LEU A 63 -12.27 18.38 1.79
C LEU A 63 -12.55 19.09 3.13
N ALA A 64 -12.70 18.33 4.21
CA ALA A 64 -12.90 18.91 5.54
C ALA A 64 -11.70 19.76 5.98
N CYS A 65 -10.46 19.29 5.77
CA CYS A 65 -9.27 20.09 6.08
C CYS A 65 -9.15 21.32 5.19
N ALA A 66 -9.45 21.21 3.89
CA ALA A 66 -9.42 22.34 2.97
C ALA A 66 -10.41 23.45 3.38
N LEU A 67 -11.61 23.08 3.82
CA LEU A 67 -12.65 24.03 4.23
C LEU A 67 -12.37 24.70 5.58
N ILE A 68 -11.79 23.97 6.54
CA ILE A 68 -11.58 24.48 7.90
C ILE A 68 -10.22 25.17 8.05
N ALA A 69 -9.16 24.57 7.49
CA ALA A 69 -7.77 24.95 7.77
C ALA A 69 -7.05 25.59 6.57
N GLY A 70 -7.69 25.67 5.39
CA GLY A 70 -7.14 26.30 4.19
C GLY A 70 -5.87 25.61 3.66
N GLU A 71 -5.02 26.36 2.93
CA GLU A 71 -3.82 25.81 2.27
C GLU A 71 -2.86 25.10 3.23
N LYS A 72 -2.67 25.64 4.44
CA LYS A 72 -1.77 25.05 5.44
C LYS A 72 -2.28 23.70 5.97
N GLY A 73 -3.60 23.54 6.08
CA GLY A 73 -4.21 22.27 6.51
C GLY A 73 -4.10 21.17 5.45
N SER A 74 -4.23 21.51 4.17
CA SER A 74 -4.04 20.56 3.08
C SER A 74 -2.60 20.05 2.98
N GLU A 75 -1.62 20.92 3.20
CA GLU A 75 -0.20 20.52 3.23
C GLU A 75 0.08 19.52 4.36
N GLN A 76 -0.42 19.81 5.57
CA GLN A 76 -0.28 18.90 6.71
C GLN A 76 -0.93 17.53 6.47
N LEU A 77 -2.06 17.50 5.76
CA LEU A 77 -2.74 16.25 5.44
C LEU A 77 -1.96 15.38 4.45
N ILE A 78 -1.26 16.02 3.50
CA ILE A 78 -0.38 15.34 2.56
C ILE A 78 0.82 14.74 3.30
N VAL A 79 1.47 15.52 4.18
CA VAL A 79 2.57 15.02 5.02
C VAL A 79 2.12 13.85 5.88
N PHE A 80 0.95 13.96 6.52
CA PHE A 80 0.38 12.87 7.32
C PHE A 80 0.17 11.60 6.50
N SER A 81 -0.33 11.71 5.27
CA SER A 81 -0.52 10.57 4.38
C SER A 81 0.79 9.87 4.04
N SER A 82 1.87 10.63 3.82
CA SER A 82 3.22 10.08 3.59
C SER A 82 3.76 9.35 4.81
N VAL A 83 3.48 9.87 6.01
CA VAL A 83 3.88 9.22 7.27
C VAL A 83 3.14 7.90 7.42
N VAL A 84 1.82 7.87 7.23
CA VAL A 84 1.02 6.65 7.29
C VAL A 84 1.51 5.60 6.29
N LEU A 85 1.84 5.99 5.07
CA LEU A 85 2.40 5.09 4.06
C LEU A 85 3.76 4.50 4.50
N SER A 86 4.60 5.33 5.11
CA SER A 86 5.90 4.92 5.61
C SER A 86 5.78 3.84 6.71
N PHE A 87 4.76 3.96 7.56
CA PHE A 87 4.43 2.94 8.56
C PHE A 87 4.00 1.60 7.92
N GLN A 88 3.28 1.64 6.80
CA GLN A 88 2.73 0.46 6.12
C GLN A 88 3.78 -0.34 5.34
N LEU A 89 4.74 0.34 4.71
CA LEU A 89 5.75 -0.27 3.83
C LEU A 89 6.49 -1.46 4.46
N PRO A 90 7.13 -1.36 5.64
CA PRO A 90 7.88 -2.48 6.21
C PRO A 90 6.97 -3.65 6.62
N PHE A 91 5.73 -3.37 7.03
CA PHE A 91 4.76 -4.40 7.38
C PHE A 91 4.33 -5.23 6.18
N ALA A 92 4.21 -4.61 5.00
CA ALA A 92 3.91 -5.33 3.76
C ALA A 92 5.16 -6.02 3.17
N LEU A 93 6.32 -5.37 3.28
CA LEU A 93 7.55 -5.78 2.61
C LEU A 93 8.22 -6.99 3.30
N LEU A 94 8.19 -7.07 4.63
CA LEU A 94 8.77 -8.20 5.38
C LEU A 94 8.11 -9.56 5.05
N PRO A 95 6.76 -9.71 5.07
CA PRO A 95 6.09 -10.93 4.62
C PRO A 95 6.38 -11.24 3.16
N LEU A 96 6.38 -10.23 2.29
CA LEU A 96 6.62 -10.42 0.86
C LEU A 96 8.00 -11.04 0.59
N VAL A 97 9.06 -10.50 1.20
CA VAL A 97 10.44 -11.04 1.04
C VAL A 97 10.52 -12.48 1.58
N LYS A 98 9.82 -12.77 2.69
CA LYS A 98 9.73 -14.14 3.23
C LYS A 98 8.98 -15.10 2.30
N PHE A 99 7.91 -14.65 1.65
CA PHE A 99 7.14 -15.48 0.72
C PHE A 99 7.92 -15.78 -0.57
N VAL A 100 8.58 -14.77 -1.13
CA VAL A 100 9.36 -14.91 -2.37
C VAL A 100 10.61 -15.78 -2.16
N GLY A 101 11.18 -15.81 -0.95
CA GLY A 101 12.31 -16.68 -0.61
C GLY A 101 11.95 -18.12 -0.21
N SER A 102 10.66 -18.48 -0.15
CA SER A 102 10.20 -19.79 0.33
C SER A 102 9.84 -20.74 -0.81
N SER A 103 10.57 -21.85 -0.94
CA SER A 103 10.24 -22.92 -1.89
C SER A 103 8.89 -23.58 -1.67
N LYS A 104 8.30 -23.43 -0.49
CA LYS A 104 6.97 -23.97 -0.20
C LYS A 104 5.84 -23.16 -0.83
N VAL A 105 6.05 -21.87 -1.13
CA VAL A 105 5.00 -20.98 -1.66
C VAL A 105 5.18 -20.73 -3.16
N MET A 106 6.43 -20.60 -3.63
CA MET A 106 6.73 -20.30 -5.04
C MET A 106 7.01 -21.53 -5.92
N GLY A 107 7.17 -22.74 -5.34
CA GLY A 107 7.41 -23.97 -6.10
C GLY A 107 8.75 -23.96 -6.85
N GLU A 108 8.73 -24.09 -8.18
CA GLU A 108 9.94 -24.08 -9.03
C GLU A 108 10.44 -22.66 -9.36
N LEU A 109 9.61 -21.63 -9.20
CA LEU A 109 9.94 -20.23 -9.51
C LEU A 109 10.62 -19.49 -8.34
N VAL A 110 11.27 -20.23 -7.46
CA VAL A 110 11.85 -19.68 -6.22
C VAL A 110 13.04 -18.81 -6.54
N LEU A 111 13.08 -17.66 -5.87
CA LEU A 111 14.20 -16.77 -5.98
C LEU A 111 15.46 -17.46 -5.43
N GLY A 112 16.50 -17.56 -6.26
CA GLY A 112 17.77 -18.16 -5.84
C GLY A 112 18.37 -17.41 -4.65
N ARG A 113 19.31 -18.05 -3.92
CA ARG A 113 19.94 -17.48 -2.71
C ARG A 113 20.46 -16.05 -2.90
N ARG A 114 20.98 -15.72 -4.09
CA ARG A 114 21.44 -14.37 -4.45
C ARG A 114 20.30 -13.36 -4.59
N GLY A 115 19.19 -13.76 -5.19
CA GLY A 115 18.01 -12.90 -5.34
C GLY A 115 17.33 -12.65 -3.99
N VAL A 116 17.26 -13.66 -3.12
CA VAL A 116 16.76 -13.49 -1.74
C VAL A 116 17.66 -12.55 -0.95
N LEU A 117 18.98 -12.71 -1.07
CA LEU A 117 19.93 -11.78 -0.43
C LEU A 117 19.74 -10.34 -0.93
N LEU A 118 19.58 -10.14 -2.25
CA LEU A 118 19.31 -8.83 -2.84
C LEU A 118 17.99 -8.23 -2.32
N ALA A 119 16.92 -9.03 -2.27
CA ALA A 119 15.62 -8.61 -1.75
C ALA A 119 15.70 -8.22 -0.26
N TRP A 120 16.48 -8.94 0.55
CA TRP A 120 16.77 -8.56 1.93
C TRP A 120 17.59 -7.28 2.04
N CYS A 121 18.59 -7.06 1.18
CA CYS A 121 19.34 -5.81 1.14
C CYS A 121 18.44 -4.62 0.79
N ILE A 122 17.62 -4.73 -0.26
CA ILE A 122 16.68 -3.68 -0.66
C ILE A 122 15.67 -3.41 0.46
N SER A 123 15.12 -4.47 1.06
CA SER A 123 14.23 -4.39 2.22
C SER A 123 14.86 -3.60 3.36
N LEU A 124 16.10 -3.93 3.73
CA LEU A 124 16.83 -3.28 4.81
C LEU A 124 17.03 -1.78 4.51
N VAL A 125 17.36 -1.43 3.26
CA VAL A 125 17.51 -0.04 2.82
C VAL A 125 16.18 0.71 2.94
N VAL A 126 15.08 0.13 2.47
CA VAL A 126 13.74 0.74 2.56
C VAL A 126 13.32 0.93 4.03
N ILE A 127 13.54 -0.07 4.88
CA ILE A 127 13.24 0.01 6.32
C ILE A 127 14.08 1.12 6.97
N ALA A 128 15.38 1.18 6.67
CA ALA A 128 16.26 2.22 7.20
C ALA A 128 15.84 3.63 6.74
N ALA A 129 15.48 3.80 5.47
CA ALA A 129 15.00 5.07 4.92
C ALA A 129 13.68 5.52 5.57
N ASN A 130 12.73 4.61 5.75
CA ASN A 130 11.46 4.90 6.44
C ASN A 130 11.70 5.29 7.91
N LEU A 131 12.58 4.57 8.61
CA LEU A 131 12.93 4.88 10.00
C LEU A 131 13.61 6.25 10.11
N TYR A 132 14.50 6.59 9.18
CA TYR A 132 15.13 7.90 9.12
C TYR A 132 14.11 9.03 8.91
N LEU A 133 13.14 8.83 8.02
CA LEU A 133 12.07 9.81 7.76
C LEU A 133 11.22 10.06 9.01
N VAL A 134 10.87 9.00 9.74
CA VAL A 134 10.14 9.10 11.01
C VAL A 134 10.98 9.83 12.07
N LEU A 135 12.27 9.51 12.20
CA LEU A 135 13.16 10.22 13.14
C LEU A 135 13.29 11.70 12.80
N LEU A 136 13.39 12.05 11.52
CA LEU A 136 13.46 13.43 11.06
C LEU A 136 12.17 14.19 11.40
N LEU A 137 11.01 13.57 11.15
CA LEU A 137 9.72 14.13 11.53
C LEU A 137 9.65 14.41 13.03
N VAL A 138 10.13 13.49 13.88
CA VAL A 138 10.15 13.67 15.33
C VAL A 138 11.01 14.84 15.76
N MET A 139 12.20 14.96 15.17
CA MET A 139 13.13 16.05 15.47
C MET A 139 12.55 17.41 15.06
N GLU A 140 11.80 17.46 13.97
CA GLU A 140 11.20 18.72 13.49
C GLU A 140 9.89 19.09 14.19
N SER A 141 9.15 18.10 14.69
CA SER A 141 7.83 18.29 15.32
C SER A 141 7.84 19.17 16.58
N GLY A 142 9.02 19.56 17.10
CA GLY A 142 9.13 20.45 18.27
C GLY A 142 8.49 19.89 19.56
N ALA A 143 8.15 18.60 19.58
CA ALA A 143 7.42 17.95 20.67
C ALA A 143 8.25 17.89 21.97
N VAL A 144 9.54 18.22 21.90
CA VAL A 144 10.45 18.36 23.06
C VAL A 144 10.57 19.84 23.46
N THR A 145 9.45 20.49 23.74
CA THR A 145 9.46 21.74 24.53
C THR A 145 9.36 21.37 26.01
N ALA A 146 10.07 22.12 26.88
CA ALA A 146 10.20 21.85 28.33
C ALA A 146 8.90 22.12 29.14
N THR A 147 7.73 21.92 28.53
CA THR A 147 6.41 21.94 29.16
C THR A 147 5.99 20.52 29.51
N LEU A 148 5.20 20.35 30.58
CA LEU A 148 4.71 19.03 31.02
C LEU A 148 4.00 18.26 29.88
N SER A 149 3.30 18.98 29.00
CA SER A 149 2.65 18.46 27.80
C SER A 149 3.63 18.02 26.71
N GLY A 150 4.74 18.75 26.52
CA GLY A 150 5.82 18.37 25.61
C GLY A 150 6.53 17.10 26.05
N VAL A 151 6.82 16.95 27.34
CA VAL A 151 7.45 15.72 27.88
C VAL A 151 6.53 14.50 27.72
N LEU A 152 5.23 14.64 27.98
CA LEU A 152 4.25 13.56 27.77
C LEU A 152 4.10 13.19 26.28
N ALA A 153 4.04 14.18 25.39
CA ALA A 153 3.96 13.95 23.95
C ALA A 153 5.24 13.30 23.41
N GLY A 154 6.42 13.77 23.84
CA GLY A 154 7.71 13.19 23.50
C GLY A 154 7.86 11.75 23.99
N LEU A 155 7.46 11.45 25.24
CA LEU A 155 7.47 10.09 25.77
C LEU A 155 6.51 9.18 25.01
N GLY A 156 5.30 9.64 24.72
CA GLY A 156 4.32 8.89 23.94
C GLY A 156 4.83 8.56 22.53
N PHE A 157 5.46 9.52 21.86
CA PHE A 157 6.02 9.31 20.53
C PHE A 157 7.26 8.40 20.55
N LEU A 158 8.10 8.51 21.57
CA LEU A 158 9.26 7.63 21.77
C LEU A 158 8.80 6.19 22.02
N VAL A 159 7.81 5.98 22.88
CA VAL A 159 7.19 4.67 23.12
C VAL A 159 6.57 4.12 21.84
N ALA A 160 5.85 4.95 21.07
CA ALA A 160 5.27 4.53 19.79
C ALA A 160 6.34 4.12 18.77
N THR A 161 7.47 4.84 18.71
CA THR A 161 8.59 4.52 17.82
C THR A 161 9.29 3.23 18.25
N LEU A 162 9.50 3.02 19.55
CA LEU A 162 10.04 1.77 20.09
C LEU A 162 9.10 0.58 19.87
N LEU A 163 7.78 0.78 20.04
CA LEU A 163 6.77 -0.24 19.71
C LEU A 163 6.80 -0.57 18.21
N TYR A 164 6.94 0.43 17.34
CA TYR A 164 7.03 0.22 15.91
C TYR A 164 8.30 -0.54 15.51
N ILE A 165 9.47 -0.15 16.04
CA ILE A 165 10.73 -0.87 15.82
C ILE A 165 10.62 -2.30 16.38
N SER A 166 10.10 -2.47 17.59
CA SER A 166 9.87 -3.78 18.21
C SER A 166 8.92 -4.64 17.37
N GLY A 167 7.85 -4.06 16.84
CA GLY A 167 6.91 -4.72 15.94
C GLY A 167 7.57 -5.17 14.64
N ILE A 168 8.37 -4.32 13.99
CA ILE A 168 9.15 -4.66 12.79
C ILE A 168 10.14 -5.78 13.09
N VAL A 169 10.88 -5.68 14.19
CA VAL A 169 11.87 -6.69 14.59
C VAL A 169 11.19 -8.01 14.96
N PHE A 170 10.08 -7.98 15.69
CA PHE A 170 9.27 -9.16 16.00
C PHE A 170 8.72 -9.82 14.74
N LEU A 171 8.21 -9.02 13.80
CA LEU A 171 7.71 -9.53 12.51
C LEU A 171 8.85 -10.06 11.63
N ALA A 172 10.04 -9.46 11.69
CA ALA A 172 11.24 -9.93 11.02
C ALA A 172 11.74 -11.25 11.64
N LEU A 173 11.72 -11.38 12.97
CA LEU A 173 12.21 -12.54 13.70
C LEU A 173 11.23 -13.72 13.73
N ARG A 174 9.91 -13.49 13.65
CA ARG A 174 8.96 -14.62 13.63
C ARG A 174 9.12 -15.38 12.31
N PRO A 175 9.61 -16.63 12.31
CA PRO A 175 9.60 -17.43 11.09
C PRO A 175 8.15 -17.70 10.70
N ILE A 176 7.79 -17.43 9.45
CA ILE A 176 6.54 -17.92 8.85
C ILE A 176 6.71 -19.44 8.72
N SER A 177 6.41 -20.15 9.80
CA SER A 177 6.56 -21.60 9.91
C SER A 177 5.26 -22.31 9.47
N GLN A 178 5.37 -23.01 8.35
CA GLN A 178 4.94 -24.40 8.16
C GLN A 178 3.45 -24.80 8.06
N ASN A 179 2.46 -23.90 8.04
CA ASN A 179 1.04 -24.31 7.91
C ASN A 179 0.36 -24.10 6.54
N LEU A 180 1.10 -23.88 5.45
CA LEU A 180 0.54 -23.98 4.08
C LEU A 180 0.75 -25.39 3.47
N THR A 181 0.65 -26.44 4.29
CA THR A 181 0.81 -27.84 3.84
C THR A 181 -0.52 -28.39 3.32
N GLY A 182 -1.15 -27.66 2.39
CA GLY A 182 -2.20 -28.20 1.53
C GLY A 182 -1.68 -28.16 0.10
N PRO A 183 -1.65 -29.28 -0.65
CA PRO A 183 -1.24 -29.25 -2.05
C PRO A 183 -2.08 -28.22 -2.81
N ILE A 184 -1.40 -27.25 -3.44
CA ILE A 184 -2.02 -26.15 -4.21
C ILE A 184 -2.93 -26.70 -5.33
N GLY A 185 -2.64 -27.92 -5.80
CA GLY A 185 -3.40 -28.62 -6.85
C GLY A 185 -4.86 -28.94 -6.51
N GLU A 186 -5.28 -28.96 -5.23
CA GLU A 186 -6.71 -29.15 -4.88
C GLU A 186 -7.48 -27.83 -4.69
N ARG A 187 -6.79 -26.73 -4.32
CA ARG A 187 -7.47 -25.44 -4.10
C ARG A 187 -7.74 -24.67 -5.38
N PHE A 188 -6.94 -24.92 -6.42
CA PHE A 188 -7.18 -24.43 -7.76
C PHE A 188 -7.35 -25.64 -8.66
N PRO A 189 -8.57 -26.19 -8.81
CA PRO A 189 -8.86 -26.95 -10.01
C PRO A 189 -8.60 -25.99 -11.15
N CYS A 190 -7.49 -26.18 -11.88
CA CYS A 190 -7.35 -25.58 -13.20
C CYS A 190 -8.57 -26.08 -13.96
N GLY A 191 -9.61 -25.23 -14.01
CA GLY A 191 -10.64 -25.34 -15.02
C GLY A 191 -9.87 -25.33 -16.31
N SER A 192 -9.87 -26.47 -16.99
CA SER A 192 -9.27 -26.60 -18.30
C SER A 192 -9.73 -25.42 -19.16
N PRO A 193 -8.83 -24.73 -19.89
CA PRO A 193 -9.17 -23.56 -20.72
C PRO A 193 -10.23 -23.82 -21.80
N GLU A 194 -10.76 -25.04 -21.88
CA GLU A 194 -11.84 -25.47 -22.77
C GLU A 194 -13.22 -24.94 -22.35
N LYS A 195 -13.52 -24.72 -21.05
CA LYS A 195 -14.88 -24.35 -20.61
C LYS A 195 -15.22 -22.85 -20.66
N GLU A 196 -14.23 -21.97 -20.66
CA GLU A 196 -14.46 -20.51 -20.63
C GLU A 196 -14.66 -19.92 -22.04
N MET A 197 -14.14 -20.62 -23.07
CA MET A 197 -14.34 -20.29 -24.49
C MET A 197 -15.72 -20.72 -25.00
N ASP A 198 -16.32 -21.77 -24.42
CA ASP A 198 -17.67 -22.23 -24.77
C ASP A 198 -18.76 -21.27 -24.25
N MET A 199 -18.57 -20.76 -23.02
CA MET A 199 -19.52 -19.85 -22.36
C MET A 199 -19.60 -18.47 -23.03
N SER A 200 -18.52 -18.02 -23.66
CA SER A 200 -18.49 -16.80 -24.46
C SER A 200 -19.12 -16.99 -25.85
N THR A 201 -19.18 -18.23 -26.34
CA THR A 201 -19.84 -18.58 -27.61
C THR A 201 -21.37 -18.71 -27.42
N GLU A 202 -21.83 -19.36 -26.35
CA GLU A 202 -23.28 -19.43 -26.00
C GLU A 202 -23.89 -18.05 -25.66
N SER A 203 -23.13 -17.17 -25.00
CA SER A 203 -23.58 -15.81 -24.70
C SER A 203 -23.79 -14.96 -25.96
N PHE A 204 -23.08 -15.27 -27.05
CA PHE A 204 -23.20 -14.56 -28.33
C PHE A 204 -24.40 -15.07 -29.15
N GLU A 205 -24.73 -16.36 -29.09
CA GLU A 205 -25.92 -16.92 -29.76
C GLU A 205 -27.24 -16.49 -29.08
N MET A 206 -27.29 -16.42 -27.75
CA MET A 206 -28.49 -15.99 -27.01
C MET A 206 -28.82 -14.49 -27.14
N THR A 207 -27.91 -13.68 -27.69
CA THR A 207 -28.14 -12.24 -27.93
C THR A 207 -28.68 -11.97 -29.35
N GLN A 208 -28.73 -12.98 -30.22
CA GLN A 208 -29.21 -12.88 -31.61
C GLN A 208 -30.56 -13.59 -31.85
N LEU A 209 -31.21 -14.08 -30.79
CA LEU A 209 -32.60 -14.55 -30.77
C LEU A 209 -33.48 -13.61 -29.93
#